data_AF-A0A9D5NWY3-F1
#
_entry.id   AF-A0A9D5NWY3-F1
#
_cell.length_a   1.000
_cell.length_b   1.000
_cell.length_c   1.000
_cell.angle_alpha   90.00
_cell.angle_beta   90.00
_cell.angle_gamma   90.00
#
_symmetry.space_group_name_H-M   'P 1'
#
loop_
_entity.id
_entity.type
_entity.pdbx_description
1 polymer ?
#
loop_
_entity_poly.entity_id
_entity_poly.type
_entity_poly.pdbx_seq_one_letter_code
_entity_poly.pdbx_strand_id
1 'polypeptide(L)'
;MKKLLMMAALVMAAVSVKAQSDPTPVDAYFTTKEMPDMLKWCPAPPDTVGPAFAFDIMQYMWGKQMRNCKERADIAIRDAVYGLDCIIREFSEPFGMQISKEETPEIYKVLREGTATCDSICTYPKKYYMRKRPFMRFHEQTLTPADEPSLSKNGSYPSGHTLLGWSSALLLSEINPDRADTLLARGYMYGDSRMIVGAHWQSDVNAARLAASAAYARLHTSERFLEQMRRAREEYRVKAGLATIVEIKAYQKAAAKRAKEAAKQAAKAKKVAIR
;
A
#
# COMPACT_ATOMS: atom_id res chain seq x y z
N MET A 1 43.40 33.23 -23.21
CA MET A 1 42.53 32.71 -22.14
C MET A 1 41.07 33.05 -22.44
N LYS A 2 40.32 32.14 -23.07
CA LYS A 2 38.85 32.24 -23.17
C LYS A 2 38.29 30.83 -22.92
N LYS A 3 37.65 30.66 -21.76
CA LYS A 3 37.03 29.40 -21.33
C LYS A 3 35.78 29.15 -22.20
N LEU A 4 35.72 27.96 -22.79
CA LEU A 4 34.54 27.45 -23.49
C LEU A 4 33.59 26.89 -22.42
N LEU A 5 32.45 27.55 -22.21
CA LEU A 5 31.37 27.06 -21.34
C LEU A 5 30.50 26.10 -22.16
N MET A 6 30.66 24.80 -21.92
CA MET A 6 29.78 23.76 -22.43
C MET A 6 28.56 23.69 -21.52
N MET A 7 27.41 24.17 -22.00
CA MET A 7 26.15 24.12 -21.27
C MET A 7 25.50 22.75 -21.56
N ALA A 8 25.57 21.83 -20.59
CA ALA A 8 24.87 20.56 -20.66
C ALA A 8 23.37 20.78 -20.42
N ALA A 9 22.56 20.58 -21.46
CA ALA A 9 21.11 20.57 -21.34
C ALA A 9 20.66 19.29 -20.63
N LEU A 10 20.26 19.41 -19.37
CA LEU A 10 19.60 18.33 -18.63
C LEU A 10 18.17 18.21 -19.17
N VAL A 11 17.91 17.22 -20.03
CA VAL A 11 16.55 16.88 -20.44
C VAL A 11 15.89 16.13 -19.28
N MET A 12 15.15 16.83 -18.43
CA MET A 12 14.21 16.19 -17.51
C MET A 12 13.04 15.64 -18.33
N ALA A 13 13.06 14.33 -18.60
CA ALA A 13 11.91 13.64 -19.15
C ALA A 13 10.79 13.65 -18.10
N ALA A 14 9.80 14.52 -18.28
CA ALA A 14 8.55 14.46 -17.54
C ALA A 14 7.80 13.19 -17.98
N VAL A 15 7.91 12.11 -17.20
CA VAL A 15 7.14 10.89 -17.44
C VAL A 15 5.75 11.11 -16.85
N SER A 16 4.77 11.31 -17.73
CA SER A 16 3.36 11.39 -17.35
C SER A 16 2.91 10.06 -16.73
N VAL A 17 2.65 10.07 -15.42
CA VAL A 17 2.01 8.95 -14.71
C VAL A 17 0.57 8.83 -15.21
N LYS A 18 0.32 7.91 -16.13
CA LYS A 18 -1.05 7.50 -16.46
C LYS A 18 -1.64 6.78 -15.24
N ALA A 19 -2.90 7.08 -14.91
CA ALA A 19 -3.65 6.33 -13.91
C ALA A 19 -3.65 4.83 -14.29
N GLN A 20 -3.28 3.95 -13.36
CA GLN A 20 -3.14 2.51 -13.62
C GLN A 20 -4.43 1.74 -13.30
N SER A 21 -5.59 2.42 -13.36
CA SER A 21 -6.88 1.84 -12.95
C SER A 21 -7.20 0.59 -13.77
N ASP A 22 -7.11 -0.57 -13.11
CA ASP A 22 -7.42 -1.86 -13.70
C ASP A 22 -8.87 -2.24 -13.36
N PRO A 23 -9.79 -2.23 -14.33
CA PRO A 23 -11.20 -2.55 -14.05
C PRO A 23 -11.44 -4.04 -13.79
N THR A 24 -10.42 -4.90 -13.96
CA THR A 24 -10.58 -6.33 -13.66
C THR A 24 -10.80 -6.55 -12.17
N PRO A 25 -11.75 -7.42 -11.76
CA PRO A 25 -11.94 -7.76 -10.36
C PRO A 25 -10.65 -8.23 -9.71
N VAL A 26 -10.38 -7.74 -8.50
CA VAL A 26 -9.24 -8.20 -7.70
C VAL A 26 -9.50 -9.62 -7.23
N ASP A 27 -8.60 -10.53 -7.57
CA ASP A 27 -8.65 -11.93 -7.16
C ASP A 27 -7.85 -12.12 -5.84
N ALA A 28 -8.45 -11.72 -4.72
CA ALA A 28 -7.85 -11.78 -3.39
C ALA A 28 -7.51 -13.22 -2.94
N TYR A 29 -6.39 -13.43 -2.25
CA TYR A 29 -5.89 -14.76 -1.85
C TYR A 29 -6.76 -15.45 -0.82
N PHE A 30 -7.44 -14.66 0.02
CA PHE A 30 -8.35 -15.13 1.04
C PHE A 30 -9.55 -14.21 1.11
N THR A 31 -10.71 -14.77 1.43
CA THR A 31 -11.89 -13.99 1.82
C THR A 31 -11.72 -13.42 3.22
N THR A 32 -12.53 -12.41 3.58
CA THR A 32 -12.54 -11.83 4.95
C THR A 32 -12.73 -12.89 6.04
N LYS A 33 -13.49 -13.96 5.77
CA LYS A 33 -13.74 -15.04 6.75
C LYS A 33 -12.53 -15.95 6.97
N GLU A 34 -11.64 -16.04 5.99
CA GLU A 34 -10.44 -16.88 6.04
C GLU A 34 -9.22 -16.13 6.60
N MET A 35 -9.35 -14.82 6.81
CA MET A 35 -8.33 -13.99 7.44
C MET A 35 -8.39 -14.11 8.98
N PRO A 36 -7.25 -13.91 9.68
CA PRO A 36 -7.24 -13.90 11.13
C PRO A 36 -8.23 -12.86 11.69
N ASP A 37 -9.07 -13.28 12.62
CA ASP A 37 -10.08 -12.38 13.20
C ASP A 37 -9.45 -11.45 14.24
N MET A 38 -9.21 -10.20 13.85
CA MET A 38 -8.61 -9.17 14.70
C MET A 38 -9.34 -8.99 16.04
N LEU A 39 -10.66 -9.21 16.09
CA LEU A 39 -11.46 -9.06 17.31
C LEU A 39 -11.09 -10.10 18.38
N LYS A 40 -10.41 -11.19 18.01
CA LYS A 40 -10.04 -12.27 18.94
C LYS A 40 -8.67 -12.10 19.58
N TRP A 41 -7.77 -11.32 18.98
CA TRP A 41 -6.36 -11.28 19.39
C TRP A 41 -5.80 -9.87 19.52
N CYS A 42 -6.31 -8.89 18.79
CA CYS A 42 -5.83 -7.52 18.91
C CYS A 42 -6.58 -6.83 20.07
N PRO A 43 -5.90 -6.04 20.91
CA PRO A 43 -6.58 -5.27 21.94
C PRO A 43 -7.70 -4.39 21.37
N ALA A 44 -8.73 -4.14 22.17
CA ALA A 44 -9.71 -3.12 21.86
C ALA A 44 -9.03 -1.73 21.74
N PRO A 45 -9.62 -0.77 20.99
CA PRO A 45 -9.11 0.60 21.03
C PRO A 45 -9.14 1.13 22.47
N PRO A 46 -8.23 2.05 22.83
CA PRO A 46 -8.28 2.72 24.13
C PRO A 46 -9.66 3.29 24.43
N ASP A 47 -10.05 3.26 25.71
CA ASP A 47 -11.20 4.01 26.20
C ASP A 47 -11.02 5.52 26.00
N THR A 48 -11.96 6.36 26.43
CA THR A 48 -11.89 7.81 26.20
C THR A 48 -11.37 8.63 27.38
N VAL A 49 -10.83 8.00 28.43
CA VAL A 49 -10.46 8.66 29.69
C VAL A 49 -9.09 8.26 30.24
N GLY A 50 -8.53 7.14 29.79
CA GLY A 50 -7.30 6.55 30.28
C GLY A 50 -6.03 7.10 29.64
N PRO A 51 -4.86 6.72 30.18
CA PRO A 51 -3.56 7.22 29.75
C PRO A 51 -3.24 6.90 28.29
N ALA A 52 -3.68 5.75 27.78
CA ALA A 52 -3.50 5.38 26.37
C ALA A 52 -4.24 6.34 25.42
N PHE A 53 -5.41 6.86 25.82
CA PHE A 53 -6.13 7.85 25.03
C PHE A 53 -5.57 9.26 25.21
N ALA A 54 -5.06 9.59 26.40
CA ALA A 54 -4.29 10.81 26.57
C ALA A 54 -3.08 10.85 25.61
N PHE A 55 -2.38 9.72 25.43
CA PHE A 55 -1.32 9.60 24.43
C PHE A 55 -1.83 9.75 22.99
N ASP A 56 -2.99 9.18 22.65
CA ASP A 56 -3.63 9.41 21.34
C ASP A 56 -3.89 10.91 21.08
N ILE A 57 -4.35 11.65 22.08
CA ILE A 57 -4.57 13.10 21.99
C ILE A 57 -3.23 13.83 21.79
N MET A 58 -2.20 13.49 22.55
CA MET A 58 -0.86 14.09 22.41
C MET A 58 -0.31 13.88 20.99
N GLN A 59 -0.45 12.66 20.44
CA GLN A 59 0.00 12.34 19.08
C GLN A 59 -0.82 13.07 18.01
N TYR A 60 -2.12 13.28 18.24
CA TYR A 60 -2.93 14.12 17.36
C TYR A 60 -2.45 15.57 17.36
N MET A 61 -2.13 16.13 18.53
CA MET A 61 -1.60 17.50 18.65
C MET A 61 -0.21 17.63 18.01
N TRP A 62 0.67 16.64 18.20
CA TRP A 62 1.93 16.54 17.48
C TRP A 62 1.70 16.51 15.95
N GLY A 63 0.76 15.69 15.48
CA GLY A 63 0.39 15.62 14.07
C GLY A 63 -0.07 16.97 13.50
N LYS A 64 -0.81 17.76 14.30
CA LYS A 64 -1.17 19.15 13.95
C LYS A 64 0.07 20.05 13.83
N GLN A 65 1.02 19.95 14.75
CA GLN A 65 2.25 20.75 14.67
C GLN A 65 3.09 20.40 13.44
N MET A 66 3.14 19.12 13.03
CA MET A 66 3.85 18.70 11.83
C MET A 66 3.30 19.31 10.54
N ARG A 67 2.07 19.84 10.55
CA ARG A 67 1.49 20.56 9.40
C ARG A 67 2.23 21.87 9.08
N ASN A 68 2.97 22.42 10.04
CA ASN A 68 3.79 23.62 9.85
C ASN A 68 5.05 23.33 9.02
N CYS A 69 5.48 22.06 8.93
CA CYS A 69 6.49 21.62 7.97
C CYS A 69 5.78 21.30 6.65
N LYS A 70 5.91 22.21 5.67
CA LYS A 70 5.19 22.13 4.40
C LYS A 70 5.47 20.82 3.66
N GLU A 71 6.73 20.39 3.64
CA GLU A 71 7.15 19.15 2.99
C GLU A 71 6.46 17.93 3.61
N ARG A 72 6.40 17.87 4.95
CA ARG A 72 5.76 16.76 5.66
C ARG A 72 4.24 16.77 5.49
N ALA A 73 3.62 17.96 5.46
CA ALA A 73 2.20 18.13 5.22
C ALA A 73 1.80 17.68 3.80
N ASP A 74 2.58 18.07 2.79
CA ASP A 74 2.36 17.68 1.39
C ASP A 74 2.47 16.16 1.23
N ILE A 75 3.46 15.52 1.86
CA ILE A 75 3.56 14.06 1.92
C ILE A 75 2.30 13.47 2.58
N ALA A 76 1.85 14.03 3.70
CA ALA A 76 0.67 13.52 4.41
C ALA A 76 -0.60 13.57 3.57
N ILE A 77 -0.78 14.63 2.78
CA ILE A 77 -1.91 14.79 1.85
C ILE A 77 -1.81 13.78 0.71
N ARG A 78 -0.63 13.57 0.11
CA ARG A 78 -0.47 12.56 -0.95
C ARG A 78 -0.73 11.14 -0.44
N ASP A 79 -0.22 10.82 0.75
CA ASP A 79 -0.48 9.57 1.46
C ASP A 79 -1.95 9.41 1.86
N ALA A 80 -2.72 10.50 1.84
CA ALA A 80 -4.11 10.43 2.21
C ALA A 80 -5.00 9.80 1.13
N VAL A 81 -4.53 9.75 -0.11
CA VAL A 81 -5.22 9.11 -1.23
C VAL A 81 -5.21 7.59 -1.03
N TYR A 82 -6.39 7.00 -0.90
CA TYR A 82 -6.54 5.55 -0.74
C TYR A 82 -6.45 4.82 -2.07
N GLY A 83 -5.64 3.76 -2.14
CA GLY A 83 -5.66 2.82 -3.26
C GLY A 83 -4.29 2.50 -3.84
N LEU A 84 -4.29 1.56 -4.79
CA LEU A 84 -3.08 1.01 -5.40
C LEU A 84 -2.27 2.07 -6.16
N ASP A 85 -2.93 2.99 -6.88
CA ASP A 85 -2.25 4.07 -7.61
C ASP A 85 -1.39 4.95 -6.67
N CYS A 86 -1.88 5.20 -5.45
CA CYS A 86 -1.13 5.92 -4.43
C CYS A 86 0.10 5.12 -4.00
N ILE A 87 -0.08 3.83 -3.68
CA ILE A 87 1.03 2.96 -3.28
C ILE A 87 2.11 2.90 -4.35
N ILE A 88 1.72 2.70 -5.61
CA ILE A 88 2.67 2.64 -6.72
C ILE A 88 3.44 3.95 -6.86
N ARG A 89 2.75 5.09 -6.83
CA ARG A 89 3.39 6.41 -6.92
C ARG A 89 4.36 6.65 -5.76
N GLU A 90 3.96 6.32 -4.55
CA GLU A 90 4.68 6.69 -3.32
C GLU A 90 5.74 5.68 -2.87
N PHE A 91 5.71 4.44 -3.38
CA PHE A 91 6.67 3.39 -3.04
C PHE A 91 7.63 3.01 -4.17
N SER A 92 7.42 3.44 -5.44
CA SER A 92 8.34 3.12 -6.53
C SER A 92 9.77 3.64 -6.29
N GLU A 93 9.93 4.88 -5.83
CA GLU A 93 11.25 5.44 -5.49
C GLU A 93 11.90 4.70 -4.29
N PRO A 94 11.23 4.52 -3.13
CA PRO A 94 11.74 3.69 -2.04
C PRO A 94 12.10 2.25 -2.43
N PHE A 95 11.35 1.67 -3.36
CA PHE A 95 11.60 0.34 -3.91
C PHE A 95 12.81 0.30 -4.87
N GLY A 96 13.22 1.46 -5.40
CA GLY A 96 14.36 1.61 -6.30
C GLY A 96 14.06 1.33 -7.77
N MET A 97 12.80 1.21 -8.16
CA MET A 97 12.38 1.09 -9.56
C MET A 97 10.91 1.42 -9.76
N GLN A 98 10.54 1.75 -11.01
CA GLN A 98 9.16 2.02 -11.35
C GLN A 98 8.29 0.76 -11.24
N ILE A 99 7.19 0.87 -10.50
CA ILE A 99 6.16 -0.18 -10.43
C ILE A 99 5.04 0.16 -11.41
N SER A 100 4.67 -0.79 -12.26
CA SER A 100 3.54 -0.62 -13.19
C SER A 100 3.02 -1.95 -13.69
N LYS A 101 1.76 -1.96 -14.14
CA LYS A 101 1.13 -3.11 -14.78
C LYS A 101 1.89 -3.56 -16.03
N GLU A 102 2.52 -2.64 -16.75
CA GLU A 102 3.19 -2.91 -18.03
C GLU A 102 4.64 -3.35 -17.84
N GLU A 103 5.41 -2.67 -16.99
CA GLU A 103 6.85 -2.89 -16.87
C GLU A 103 7.20 -3.94 -15.81
N THR A 104 6.39 -4.04 -14.75
CA THR A 104 6.55 -4.94 -13.62
C THR A 104 5.23 -5.64 -13.25
N PRO A 105 4.59 -6.36 -14.22
CA PRO A 105 3.28 -6.98 -14.02
C PRO A 105 3.19 -7.94 -12.84
N GLU A 106 4.26 -8.67 -12.50
CA GLU A 106 4.23 -9.63 -11.40
C GLU A 106 4.29 -8.93 -10.02
N ILE A 107 5.12 -7.89 -9.89
CA ILE A 107 5.20 -7.03 -8.69
C ILE A 107 3.88 -6.25 -8.52
N TYR A 108 3.38 -5.66 -9.60
CA TYR A 108 2.09 -4.97 -9.63
C TYR A 108 0.96 -5.87 -9.11
N LYS A 109 0.95 -7.13 -9.56
CA LYS A 109 -0.07 -8.11 -9.15
C LYS A 109 0.06 -8.50 -7.67
N VAL A 110 1.28 -8.68 -7.15
CA VAL A 110 1.51 -8.90 -5.71
C VAL A 110 0.92 -7.75 -4.89
N LEU A 111 1.18 -6.49 -5.26
CA LEU A 111 0.61 -5.35 -4.56
C LEU A 111 -0.91 -5.31 -4.67
N ARG A 112 -1.47 -5.48 -5.87
CA ARG A 112 -2.91 -5.41 -6.11
C ARG A 112 -3.70 -6.45 -5.32
N GLU A 113 -3.28 -7.70 -5.37
CA GLU A 113 -4.01 -8.82 -4.74
C GLU A 113 -3.63 -8.99 -3.27
N GLY A 114 -2.35 -8.79 -2.94
CA GLY A 114 -1.83 -8.92 -1.58
C GLY A 114 -2.38 -7.86 -0.64
N THR A 115 -2.35 -6.58 -1.05
CA THR A 115 -2.85 -5.50 -0.20
C THR A 115 -4.37 -5.54 -0.06
N ALA A 116 -5.11 -5.88 -1.12
CA ALA A 116 -6.56 -6.08 -1.04
C ALA A 116 -6.95 -7.24 -0.10
N THR A 117 -6.18 -8.34 -0.11
CA THR A 117 -6.38 -9.45 0.82
C THR A 117 -6.12 -8.99 2.26
N CYS A 118 -5.02 -8.26 2.48
CA CYS A 118 -4.67 -7.75 3.81
C CYS A 118 -5.72 -6.78 4.35
N ASP A 119 -6.20 -5.84 3.53
CA ASP A 119 -7.16 -4.81 3.94
C ASP A 119 -8.45 -5.40 4.51
N SER A 120 -8.88 -6.55 4.00
CA SER A 120 -10.10 -7.21 4.43
C SER A 120 -10.16 -7.47 5.95
N ILE A 121 -9.01 -7.67 6.61
CA ILE A 121 -8.91 -7.95 8.05
C ILE A 121 -9.47 -6.81 8.92
N CYS A 122 -9.52 -5.57 8.42
CA CYS A 122 -10.04 -4.43 9.18
C CYS A 122 -11.58 -4.29 9.09
N THR A 123 -12.25 -5.08 8.26
CA THR A 123 -13.69 -4.94 7.97
C THR A 123 -14.57 -5.12 9.20
N TYR A 124 -14.38 -6.22 9.94
CA TYR A 124 -15.16 -6.52 11.13
C TYR A 124 -14.86 -5.59 12.32
N PRO A 125 -13.60 -5.35 12.72
CA PRO A 125 -13.32 -4.47 13.86
C PRO A 125 -13.80 -3.04 13.64
N LYS A 126 -13.73 -2.50 12.41
CA LYS A 126 -14.27 -1.17 12.10
C LYS A 126 -15.77 -1.07 12.35
N LYS A 127 -16.53 -2.09 11.92
CA LYS A 127 -17.97 -2.18 12.12
C LYS A 127 -18.34 -2.45 13.57
N TYR A 128 -17.52 -3.21 14.29
CA TYR A 128 -17.77 -3.56 15.68
C TYR A 128 -17.56 -2.37 16.62
N TYR A 129 -16.40 -1.71 16.54
CA TYR A 129 -16.06 -0.62 17.48
C TYR A 129 -16.65 0.74 17.09
N MET A 130 -16.83 1.01 15.79
CA MET A 130 -17.30 2.30 15.26
C MET A 130 -16.65 3.53 15.94
N ARG A 131 -15.34 3.41 16.24
CA ARG A 131 -14.59 4.42 16.99
C ARG A 131 -14.64 5.77 16.26
N LYS A 132 -15.00 6.85 16.98
CA LYS A 132 -14.95 8.22 16.47
C LYS A 132 -13.52 8.64 16.15
N ARG A 133 -13.35 9.39 15.07
CA ARG A 133 -12.05 9.89 14.59
C ARG A 133 -11.62 11.16 15.33
N PRO A 134 -10.33 11.56 15.27
CA PRO A 134 -9.85 12.77 15.93
C PRO A 134 -10.59 14.04 15.50
N PHE A 135 -10.69 14.29 14.19
CA PHE A 135 -11.35 15.49 13.68
C PHE A 135 -12.83 15.60 14.11
N MET A 136 -13.53 14.47 14.24
CA MET A 136 -14.91 14.42 14.75
C MET A 136 -14.98 14.76 16.24
N ARG A 137 -13.98 14.36 17.03
CA ARG A 137 -13.92 14.59 18.48
C ARG A 137 -13.61 16.05 18.79
N PHE A 138 -12.72 16.67 18.02
CA PHE A 138 -12.28 18.04 18.20
C PHE A 138 -13.12 19.05 17.40
N HIS A 139 -14.03 18.59 16.54
CA HIS A 139 -14.84 19.44 15.67
C HIS A 139 -13.97 20.34 14.76
N GLU A 140 -12.90 19.76 14.23
CA GLU A 140 -11.94 20.44 13.35
C GLU A 140 -11.90 19.76 11.97
N GLN A 141 -11.37 20.46 10.97
CA GLN A 141 -11.12 19.88 9.66
C GLN A 141 -9.81 19.10 9.63
N THR A 142 -9.79 18.06 8.79
CA THR A 142 -8.61 17.33 8.36
C THR A 142 -7.84 18.12 7.30
N LEU A 143 -6.64 17.65 6.94
CA LEU A 143 -5.95 18.14 5.73
C LEU A 143 -6.59 17.65 4.41
N THR A 144 -7.57 16.74 4.48
CA THR A 144 -8.34 16.27 3.31
C THR A 144 -9.86 16.35 3.54
N PRO A 145 -10.45 17.56 3.62
CA PRO A 145 -11.86 17.73 3.98
C PRO A 145 -12.86 17.01 3.07
N ALA A 146 -12.50 16.79 1.80
CA ALA A 146 -13.31 16.04 0.84
C ALA A 146 -13.59 14.59 1.28
N ASP A 147 -12.72 13.98 2.09
CA ASP A 147 -12.88 12.60 2.55
C ASP A 147 -13.77 12.50 3.81
N GLU A 148 -13.96 13.59 4.54
CA GLU A 148 -14.63 13.61 5.86
C GLU A 148 -16.06 13.03 5.87
N PRO A 149 -16.92 13.29 4.86
CA PRO A 149 -18.27 12.71 4.81
C PRO A 149 -18.27 11.18 4.75
N SER A 150 -17.30 10.59 4.05
CA SER A 150 -17.12 9.13 3.97
C SER A 150 -16.50 8.60 5.26
N LEU A 151 -15.43 9.26 5.73
CA LEU A 151 -14.70 8.85 6.93
C LEU A 151 -15.58 8.89 8.20
N SER A 152 -16.50 9.84 8.31
CA SER A 152 -17.39 9.98 9.47
C SER A 152 -18.39 8.83 9.62
N LYS A 153 -18.66 8.10 8.53
CA LYS A 153 -19.59 6.95 8.50
C LYS A 153 -18.88 5.60 8.71
N ASN A 154 -17.55 5.60 8.91
CA ASN A 154 -16.73 4.40 9.03
C ASN A 154 -15.80 4.48 10.25
N GLY A 155 -15.77 3.41 11.05
CA GLY A 155 -14.97 3.34 12.28
C GLY A 155 -13.47 3.63 12.08
N SER A 156 -12.89 4.35 13.05
CA SER A 156 -11.47 4.72 13.03
C SER A 156 -10.53 3.53 13.24
N TYR A 157 -10.95 2.52 14.03
CA TYR A 157 -10.07 1.44 14.50
C TYR A 157 -10.26 0.11 13.74
N PRO A 158 -9.19 -0.54 13.25
CA PRO A 158 -7.85 0.03 13.04
C PRO A 158 -7.80 0.93 11.80
N SER A 159 -6.67 1.59 11.53
CA SER A 159 -6.49 2.40 10.32
C SER A 159 -6.28 1.56 9.04
N GLY A 160 -7.25 1.59 8.11
CA GLY A 160 -7.12 0.90 6.81
C GLY A 160 -5.99 1.46 5.93
N HIS A 161 -5.78 2.78 5.95
CA HIS A 161 -4.66 3.40 5.21
C HIS A 161 -3.30 2.94 5.75
N THR A 162 -3.15 2.88 7.08
CA THR A 162 -1.91 2.38 7.67
C THR A 162 -1.67 0.93 7.31
N LEU A 163 -2.74 0.12 7.31
CA LEU A 163 -2.69 -1.28 6.90
C LEU A 163 -2.23 -1.41 5.44
N LEU A 164 -2.80 -0.63 4.53
CA LEU A 164 -2.40 -0.57 3.12
C LEU A 164 -0.90 -0.21 2.98
N GLY A 165 -0.43 0.84 3.64
CA GLY A 165 0.98 1.25 3.58
C GLY A 165 1.94 0.23 4.21
N TRP A 166 1.59 -0.34 5.36
CA TRP A 166 2.44 -1.31 6.06
C TRP A 166 2.50 -2.65 5.32
N SER A 167 1.37 -3.18 4.84
CA SER A 167 1.36 -4.40 4.03
C SER A 167 2.13 -4.23 2.72
N SER A 168 2.03 -3.07 2.05
CA SER A 168 2.84 -2.75 0.87
C SER A 168 4.33 -2.76 1.18
N ALA A 169 4.75 -2.17 2.30
CA ALA A 169 6.15 -2.18 2.73
C ALA A 169 6.68 -3.60 2.97
N LEU A 170 5.90 -4.47 3.64
CA LEU A 170 6.28 -5.86 3.88
C LEU A 170 6.42 -6.65 2.57
N LEU A 171 5.42 -6.55 1.69
CA LEU A 171 5.43 -7.23 0.38
C LEU A 171 6.63 -6.79 -0.48
N LEU A 172 6.90 -5.48 -0.54
CA LEU A 172 8.02 -4.97 -1.33
C LEU A 172 9.38 -5.29 -0.71
N SER A 173 9.48 -5.34 0.62
CA SER A 173 10.73 -5.71 1.30
C SER A 173 11.10 -7.17 1.06
N GLU A 174 10.11 -8.06 0.88
CA GLU A 174 10.35 -9.45 0.49
C GLU A 174 10.84 -9.56 -0.97
N ILE A 175 10.41 -8.65 -1.84
CA ILE A 175 10.83 -8.61 -3.24
C ILE A 175 12.24 -8.01 -3.39
N ASN A 176 12.51 -6.90 -2.69
CA ASN A 176 13.77 -6.18 -2.70
C ASN A 176 14.32 -6.02 -1.27
N PRO A 177 15.02 -7.05 -0.74
CA PRO A 177 15.54 -7.02 0.63
C PRO A 177 16.63 -5.98 0.84
N ASP A 178 17.39 -5.60 -0.20
CA ASP A 178 18.45 -4.58 -0.11
C ASP A 178 17.89 -3.18 0.21
N ARG A 179 16.59 -2.96 -0.02
CA ARG A 179 15.86 -1.72 0.31
C ARG A 179 14.90 -1.89 1.50
N ALA A 180 14.96 -3.00 2.23
CA ALA A 180 14.00 -3.30 3.31
C ALA A 180 13.88 -2.15 4.32
N ASP A 181 15.00 -1.61 4.83
CA ASP A 181 14.97 -0.50 5.79
C ASP A 181 14.28 0.75 5.23
N THR A 182 14.54 1.08 3.96
CA THR A 182 13.92 2.22 3.27
C THR A 182 12.42 2.01 3.10
N LEU A 183 12.01 0.80 2.73
CA LEU A 183 10.61 0.43 2.52
C LEU A 183 9.82 0.39 3.83
N LEU A 184 10.40 -0.18 4.88
CA LEU A 184 9.82 -0.21 6.22
C LEU A 184 9.68 1.20 6.80
N ALA A 185 10.70 2.05 6.66
CA ALA A 185 10.62 3.45 7.05
C ALA A 185 9.51 4.19 6.28
N ARG A 186 9.37 3.94 4.97
CA ARG A 186 8.30 4.54 4.15
C ARG A 186 6.92 4.08 4.59
N GLY A 187 6.73 2.79 4.86
CA GLY A 187 5.48 2.21 5.37
C GLY A 187 5.10 2.78 6.72
N TYR A 188 6.08 2.96 7.61
CA TYR A 188 5.86 3.59 8.91
C TYR A 188 5.38 5.04 8.76
N MET A 189 6.07 5.83 7.92
CA MET A 189 5.72 7.22 7.61
C MET A 189 4.32 7.36 6.98
N TYR A 190 3.93 6.41 6.12
CA TYR A 190 2.60 6.37 5.51
C TYR A 190 1.49 6.26 6.57
N GLY A 191 1.73 5.46 7.62
CA GLY A 191 0.85 5.40 8.80
C GLY A 191 0.81 6.73 9.57
N ASP A 192 1.97 7.33 9.82
CA ASP A 192 2.06 8.59 10.57
C ASP A 192 1.37 9.75 9.85
N SER A 193 1.39 9.73 8.52
CA SER A 193 0.63 10.68 7.69
C SER A 193 -0.85 10.74 8.08
N ARG A 194 -1.43 9.62 8.56
CA ARG A 194 -2.84 9.56 8.97
C ARG A 194 -3.14 10.31 10.27
N MET A 195 -2.16 10.44 11.15
CA MET A 195 -2.26 11.29 12.34
C MET A 195 -2.11 12.77 11.95
N ILE A 196 -1.16 13.07 11.06
CA ILE A 196 -0.90 14.44 10.60
C ILE A 196 -2.10 15.02 9.86
N VAL A 197 -2.72 14.27 8.94
CA VAL A 197 -3.98 14.71 8.32
C VAL A 197 -5.16 14.76 9.29
N GLY A 198 -5.04 14.15 10.47
CA GLY A 198 -6.06 14.19 11.55
C GLY A 198 -7.17 13.15 11.43
N ALA A 199 -6.99 12.11 10.60
CA ALA A 199 -8.03 11.12 10.31
C ALA A 199 -8.03 9.91 11.23
N HIS A 200 -6.91 9.64 11.93
CA HIS A 200 -6.72 8.46 12.79
C HIS A 200 -5.94 8.79 14.06
N TRP A 201 -6.24 8.06 15.12
CA TRP A 201 -5.48 8.05 16.37
C TRP A 201 -4.20 7.22 16.24
N GLN A 202 -3.18 7.48 17.08
CA GLN A 202 -1.94 6.70 17.09
C GLN A 202 -2.20 5.21 17.35
N SER A 203 -3.12 4.88 18.26
CA SER A 203 -3.50 3.50 18.53
C SER A 203 -4.20 2.81 17.35
N ASP A 204 -4.96 3.54 16.51
CA ASP A 204 -5.50 3.00 15.26
C ASP A 204 -4.40 2.62 14.28
N VAL A 205 -3.34 3.45 14.20
CA VAL A 205 -2.15 3.26 13.36
C VAL A 205 -1.34 2.06 13.87
N ASN A 206 -1.09 1.98 15.17
CA ASN A 206 -0.32 0.88 15.77
C ASN A 206 -1.02 -0.47 15.57
N ALA A 207 -2.32 -0.54 15.84
CA ALA A 207 -3.10 -1.75 15.64
C ALA A 207 -3.16 -2.17 14.17
N ALA A 208 -3.20 -1.20 13.24
CA ALA A 208 -3.17 -1.48 11.81
C ALA A 208 -1.85 -2.09 11.35
N ARG A 209 -0.71 -1.63 11.88
CA ARG A 209 0.60 -2.24 11.58
C ARG A 209 0.64 -3.70 12.02
N LEU A 210 0.19 -3.97 13.24
CA LEU A 210 0.10 -5.34 13.77
C LEU A 210 -0.85 -6.22 12.94
N ALA A 211 -2.03 -5.70 12.56
CA ALA A 211 -2.99 -6.40 11.72
C ALA A 211 -2.46 -6.68 10.30
N ALA A 212 -1.77 -5.71 9.68
CA ALA A 212 -1.10 -5.94 8.39
C ALA A 212 -0.02 -7.02 8.51
N SER A 213 0.77 -7.06 9.58
CA SER A 213 1.77 -8.12 9.80
C SER A 213 1.12 -9.50 9.98
N ALA A 214 0.02 -9.60 10.72
CA ALA A 214 -0.73 -10.84 10.86
C ALA A 214 -1.36 -11.30 9.52
N ALA A 215 -1.89 -10.37 8.74
CA ALA A 215 -2.43 -10.65 7.40
C ALA A 215 -1.33 -11.07 6.41
N TYR A 216 -0.17 -10.42 6.46
CA TYR A 216 1.01 -10.79 5.67
C TYR A 216 1.50 -12.21 6.01
N ALA A 217 1.52 -12.59 7.29
CA ALA A 217 1.81 -13.96 7.69
C ALA A 217 0.75 -14.95 7.15
N ARG A 218 -0.54 -14.59 7.15
CA ARG A 218 -1.59 -15.42 6.53
C ARG A 218 -1.38 -15.62 5.04
N LEU A 219 -0.97 -14.59 4.29
CA LEU A 219 -0.68 -14.70 2.86
C LEU A 219 0.30 -15.83 2.54
N HIS A 220 1.32 -16.01 3.39
CA HIS A 220 2.35 -17.05 3.23
C HIS A 220 1.84 -18.49 3.39
N THR A 221 0.59 -18.67 3.76
CA THR A 221 -0.07 -19.99 3.81
C THR A 221 -0.84 -20.31 2.53
N SER A 222 -0.83 -19.42 1.53
CA SER A 222 -1.44 -19.63 0.23
C SER A 222 -0.38 -19.97 -0.82
N GLU A 223 -0.46 -21.18 -1.38
CA GLU A 223 0.39 -21.59 -2.52
C GLU A 223 0.27 -20.63 -3.70
N ARG A 224 -0.93 -20.08 -3.92
CA ARG A 224 -1.18 -19.09 -4.98
C ARG A 224 -0.39 -17.80 -4.74
N PHE A 225 -0.32 -17.35 -3.49
CA PHE A 225 0.48 -16.18 -3.12
C PHE A 225 1.98 -16.47 -3.21
N LEU A 226 2.46 -17.59 -2.65
CA LEU A 226 3.87 -17.96 -2.68
C LEU A 226 4.40 -18.04 -4.12
N GLU A 227 3.62 -18.63 -5.02
CA GLU A 227 3.95 -18.69 -6.44
C GLU A 227 3.96 -17.30 -7.09
N GLN A 228 3.01 -16.42 -6.77
CA GLN A 228 2.99 -15.04 -7.29
C GLN A 228 4.18 -14.21 -6.75
N MET A 229 4.55 -14.40 -5.48
CA MET A 229 5.68 -13.75 -4.85
C MET A 229 7.02 -14.21 -5.46
N ARG A 230 7.17 -15.51 -5.72
CA ARG A 230 8.33 -16.06 -6.43
C ARG A 230 8.49 -15.40 -7.81
N ARG A 231 7.39 -15.23 -8.56
CA ARG A 231 7.41 -14.56 -9.87
C ARG A 231 7.79 -13.09 -9.76
N ALA A 232 7.28 -12.37 -8.77
CA ALA A 232 7.63 -10.97 -8.55
C ALA A 232 9.12 -10.80 -8.20
N ARG A 233 9.68 -11.70 -7.40
CA ARG A 233 11.12 -11.74 -7.12
C ARG A 233 11.97 -12.04 -8.36
N GLU A 234 11.55 -12.98 -9.20
CA GLU A 234 12.22 -13.27 -10.47
C GLU A 234 12.17 -12.07 -11.42
N GLU A 235 11.01 -11.43 -11.55
CA GLU A 235 10.82 -10.20 -12.31
C GLU A 235 11.74 -9.09 -11.81
N TYR A 236 11.79 -8.87 -10.50
CA TYR A 236 12.69 -7.90 -9.87
C TYR A 236 14.15 -8.20 -10.21
N ARG A 237 14.62 -9.44 -10.01
CA ARG A 237 16.01 -9.83 -10.32
C ARG A 237 16.37 -9.57 -11.77
N VAL A 238 15.48 -9.89 -12.71
CA VAL A 238 15.71 -9.64 -14.15
C VAL A 238 15.80 -8.14 -14.43
N LYS A 239 14.85 -7.35 -13.91
CA LYS A 239 14.74 -5.92 -14.20
C LYS A 239 15.81 -5.08 -13.50
N ALA A 240 16.28 -5.51 -12.33
CA ALA A 240 17.38 -4.91 -11.61
C ALA A 240 18.77 -5.35 -12.12
N GLY A 241 18.84 -6.23 -13.12
CA GLY A 241 20.12 -6.72 -13.67
C GLY A 241 20.86 -7.69 -12.74
N LEU A 242 20.17 -8.30 -11.78
CA LEU A 242 20.72 -9.24 -10.79
C LEU A 242 20.61 -10.71 -11.22
N ALA A 243 19.83 -10.98 -12.26
CA ALA A 243 19.58 -12.32 -12.78
C ALA A 243 20.68 -12.79 -13.74
N THR A 244 21.03 -14.07 -13.65
CA THR A 244 21.87 -14.78 -14.62
C THR A 244 21.18 -14.92 -15.99
N ILE A 245 21.96 -15.20 -17.03
CA ILE A 245 21.43 -15.45 -18.39
C ILE A 245 20.42 -16.60 -18.39
N VAL A 246 20.61 -17.62 -17.56
CA VAL A 246 19.69 -18.77 -17.44
C VAL A 246 18.36 -18.34 -16.83
N GLU A 247 18.39 -17.57 -15.74
CA GLU A 247 17.20 -17.01 -15.09
C GLU A 247 16.42 -16.09 -16.03
N ILE A 248 17.11 -15.22 -16.79
CA ILE A 248 16.48 -14.32 -17.77
C ILE A 248 15.73 -15.13 -18.84
N LYS A 249 16.36 -16.17 -19.41
CA LYS A 249 15.73 -17.03 -20.42
C LYS A 249 14.51 -17.76 -19.85
N ALA A 250 14.60 -18.27 -18.61
CA ALA A 250 13.50 -18.94 -17.94
C ALA A 250 12.32 -17.98 -17.70
N TYR A 251 12.60 -16.77 -17.20
CA TYR A 251 11.61 -15.72 -16.98
C TYR A 251 10.89 -15.34 -18.27
N GLN A 252 11.62 -15.07 -19.35
CA GLN A 252 11.05 -14.71 -20.65
C GLN A 252 10.17 -15.82 -21.22
N LYS A 253 10.62 -17.08 -21.15
CA LYS A 253 9.84 -18.25 -21.60
C LYS A 253 8.54 -18.39 -20.80
N ALA A 254 8.61 -18.24 -19.48
CA ALA A 254 7.45 -18.30 -18.60
C ALA A 254 6.47 -17.14 -18.89
N ALA A 255 6.96 -15.92 -19.08
CA ALA A 255 6.16 -14.75 -19.41
C ALA A 255 5.44 -14.93 -20.76
N ALA A 256 6.13 -15.42 -21.78
CA ALA A 256 5.55 -15.70 -23.09
C ALA A 256 4.45 -16.77 -23.03
N LYS A 257 4.64 -17.82 -22.22
CA LYS A 257 3.61 -18.86 -22.00
C LYS A 257 2.37 -18.26 -21.33
N ARG A 258 2.55 -17.48 -20.27
CA ARG A 258 1.46 -16.80 -19.53
C ARG A 258 0.68 -15.84 -20.43
N ALA A 259 1.36 -15.05 -21.24
CA ALA A 259 0.71 -14.13 -22.19
C ALA A 259 -0.19 -14.87 -23.19
N LYS A 260 0.25 -16.03 -23.70
CA LYS A 260 -0.56 -16.88 -24.59
C LYS A 260 -1.79 -17.46 -23.88
N GLU A 261 -1.63 -17.91 -22.64
CA GLU A 261 -2.73 -18.44 -21.83
C GLU A 261 -3.78 -17.36 -21.51
N ALA A 262 -3.34 -16.17 -21.11
CA ALA A 262 -4.21 -15.02 -20.86
C ALA A 262 -4.99 -14.60 -22.12
N ALA A 263 -4.33 -14.54 -23.28
CA ALA A 263 -4.98 -14.24 -24.56
C ALA A 263 -6.05 -15.28 -24.92
N LYS A 264 -5.78 -16.56 -24.68
CA LYS A 264 -6.74 -17.65 -24.90
C LYS A 264 -7.95 -17.55 -23.97
N GLN A 265 -7.74 -17.21 -22.69
CA GLN A 265 -8.82 -17.00 -21.74
C GLN A 265 -9.68 -15.78 -22.09
N ALA A 266 -9.06 -14.65 -22.46
CA ALA A 266 -9.77 -13.45 -22.90
C ALA A 266 -10.62 -13.71 -24.17
N ALA A 267 -10.08 -14.46 -25.14
CA ALA A 267 -10.81 -14.86 -26.33
C ALA A 267 -12.01 -15.77 -26.00
N LYS A 268 -11.86 -16.68 -25.02
CA LYS A 268 -12.95 -17.55 -24.55
C LYS A 268 -14.04 -16.73 -23.85
N ALA A 269 -13.66 -15.80 -22.97
CA ALA A 269 -14.60 -14.94 -22.25
C ALA A 269 -15.43 -14.06 -23.21
N LYS A 270 -14.80 -13.48 -24.23
CA LYS A 270 -15.51 -12.73 -25.29
C LYS A 270 -16.52 -13.59 -26.05
N LYS A 271 -16.19 -14.85 -26.35
CA LYS A 271 -17.13 -15.78 -27.02
C LYS A 271 -18.33 -16.16 -26.16
N VAL A 272 -18.15 -16.22 -24.83
CA VAL A 272 -19.24 -16.50 -23.89
C VAL A 272 -20.15 -15.28 -23.71
N ALA A 273 -19.61 -14.07 -23.72
CA ALA A 273 -20.37 -12.83 -23.58
C ALA A 273 -21.22 -12.44 -24.82
N ILE A 274 -20.99 -13.09 -25.97
CA ILE A 274 -21.72 -12.86 -27.24
C ILE A 274 -22.85 -13.90 -27.43
N ARG A 275 -22.97 -14.88 -26.52
CA ARG A 275 -24.08 -15.86 -26.48
C ARG A 275 -25.04 -15.51 -25.36
#